data_AF-A0AA95GXT0-F1
#
_entry.id   AF-A0AA95GXT0-F1
#
_cell.length_a   1.000
_cell.length_b   1.000
_cell.length_c   1.000
_cell.angle_alpha   90.00
_cell.angle_beta   90.00
_cell.angle_gamma   90.00
#
_symmetry.space_group_name_H-M   'P 1'
#
loop_
_entity.id
_entity.type
_entity.pdbx_description
1 polymer ?
#
loop_
_entity_poly.entity_id
_entity_poly.type
_entity_poly.pdbx_seq_one_letter_code
_entity_poly.pdbx_strand_id
1 'polypeptide(L)'
;MATTEQLAMHEALADIVAILSVFSSRDVVARQLEAAGGGFEAGQAVDDAILMRSLFDFARDLFARGPLREPFVGAVPEGWQSLLEPHARGAVVVGAVLRAVQRLWSERNARFGDSQGLQQKAESGSIVATRVLRMVIRGLSYMPPVDVSWRDLLRGIIAADLDMVPEDNHGYREAIQNEFSAIGIRRVSLNNISGVDNYQGLRYPIRLSALGSDPQEVQRFVWENPRLLEAARLERRTPLSSTRVRTSERVSPDGFIISEIGASFIQTVRMSRREAYVRLGLKTRRDFVDIRGGGLLRFDAGGRLVYAALKPVMDRERHGQMFGSDQHHDAEEAASSGVRDKFHGTGD
;
A
#
# COMPACT_ATOMS: atom_id res chain seq x y z
N MET A 1 -5.08 -6.08 17.45
CA MET A 1 -4.18 -4.90 17.43
C MET A 1 -3.59 -4.76 16.03
N ALA A 2 -3.17 -3.54 15.66
CA ALA A 2 -2.43 -3.29 14.42
C ALA A 2 -0.94 -3.47 14.71
N THR A 3 -0.18 -4.08 13.79
CA THR A 3 1.25 -4.27 14.01
C THR A 3 2.03 -2.95 13.91
N THR A 4 3.24 -2.89 14.45
CA THR A 4 4.12 -1.71 14.23
C THR A 4 4.30 -1.40 12.73
N GLU A 5 4.38 -2.42 11.87
CA GLU A 5 4.46 -2.23 10.41
C GLU A 5 3.18 -1.62 9.84
N GLN A 6 1.99 -2.03 10.32
CA GLN A 6 0.73 -1.44 9.90
C GLN A 6 0.60 0.03 10.32
N LEU A 7 1.06 0.36 11.53
CA LEU A 7 1.13 1.76 11.99
C LEU A 7 2.09 2.57 11.13
N ALA A 8 3.29 2.05 10.86
CA ALA A 8 4.28 2.71 10.00
C ALA A 8 3.75 2.92 8.58
N MET A 9 3.01 1.95 8.05
CA MET A 9 2.34 2.05 6.75
C MET A 9 1.27 3.13 6.75
N HIS A 10 0.48 3.25 7.83
CA HIS A 10 -0.51 4.30 7.95
C HIS A 10 0.14 5.70 7.88
N GLU A 11 1.23 5.91 8.62
CA GLU A 11 2.01 7.14 8.61
C GLU A 11 2.60 7.43 7.22
N ALA A 12 3.28 6.44 6.61
CA ALA A 12 3.87 6.59 5.29
C ALA A 12 2.83 6.95 4.21
N LEU A 13 1.65 6.32 4.26
CA LEU A 13 0.56 6.62 3.33
C LEU A 13 0.01 8.04 3.53
N ALA A 14 -0.16 8.48 4.78
CA ALA A 14 -0.60 9.83 5.08
C ALA A 14 0.39 10.86 4.50
N ASP A 15 1.69 10.62 4.66
CA ASP A 15 2.74 11.51 4.17
C ASP A 15 2.83 11.49 2.64
N ILE A 16 2.80 10.32 2.00
CA ILE A 16 2.80 10.20 0.53
C ILE A 16 1.58 10.94 -0.06
N VAL A 17 0.39 10.73 0.51
CA VAL A 17 -0.82 11.41 0.04
C VAL A 17 -0.71 12.92 0.24
N ALA A 18 -0.25 13.39 1.39
CA ALA A 18 -0.09 14.82 1.66
C ALA A 18 0.90 15.48 0.70
N ILE A 19 2.12 14.93 0.57
CA ILE A 19 3.17 15.46 -0.31
C ILE A 19 2.69 15.48 -1.76
N LEU A 20 2.27 14.33 -2.29
CA LEU A 20 1.95 14.22 -3.72
C LEU A 20 0.66 14.94 -4.09
N SER A 21 -0.31 15.09 -3.17
CA SER A 21 -1.53 15.88 -3.45
C SER A 21 -1.19 17.34 -3.71
N VAL A 22 -0.29 17.91 -2.91
CA VAL A 22 0.13 19.30 -3.10
C VAL A 22 1.09 19.42 -4.28
N PHE A 23 2.02 18.48 -4.44
CA PHE A 23 2.98 18.45 -5.57
C PHE A 23 2.31 18.12 -6.92
N SER A 24 1.04 17.74 -6.93
CA SER A 24 0.23 17.62 -8.16
C SER A 24 -0.18 18.98 -8.75
N SER A 25 0.07 20.09 -8.05
CA SER A 25 -0.13 21.45 -8.57
C SER A 25 1.09 21.96 -9.31
N ARG A 26 0.95 22.21 -10.62
CA ARG A 26 2.01 22.80 -11.46
C ARG A 26 2.58 24.09 -10.85
N ASP A 27 1.73 24.96 -10.32
CA ASP A 27 2.16 26.23 -9.74
C ASP A 27 3.02 26.04 -8.49
N VAL A 28 2.69 25.03 -7.66
CA VAL A 28 3.52 24.68 -6.51
C VAL A 28 4.86 24.15 -6.97
N VAL A 29 4.89 23.24 -7.94
CA VAL A 29 6.14 22.69 -8.49
C VAL A 29 7.01 23.80 -9.09
N ALA A 30 6.42 24.74 -9.84
CA ALA A 30 7.15 25.86 -10.42
C ALA A 30 7.82 26.73 -9.34
N ARG A 31 7.09 27.11 -8.29
CA ARG A 31 7.66 27.88 -7.16
C ARG A 31 8.76 27.12 -6.44
N GLN A 32 8.59 25.81 -6.26
CA GLN A 32 9.59 24.98 -5.60
C GLN A 32 10.86 24.82 -6.45
N LEU A 33 10.73 24.76 -7.77
CA LEU A 33 11.86 24.78 -8.68
C LEU A 33 12.58 26.14 -8.69
N GLU A 34 11.85 27.26 -8.62
CA GLU A 34 12.44 28.61 -8.50
C GLU A 34 13.22 28.77 -7.20
N ALA A 35 12.63 28.36 -6.08
CA ALA A 35 13.25 28.40 -4.76
C ALA A 35 14.49 27.50 -4.71
N ALA A 36 14.38 26.27 -5.21
CA ALA A 36 15.51 25.36 -5.31
C ALA A 36 16.57 25.86 -6.30
N GLY A 37 16.23 26.62 -7.34
CA GLY A 37 17.18 27.17 -8.32
C GLY A 37 18.01 28.34 -7.80
N GLY A 38 17.63 28.96 -6.67
CA GLY A 38 18.27 30.18 -6.17
C GLY A 38 17.96 31.43 -7.01
N GLY A 39 16.80 31.45 -7.69
CA GLY A 39 16.51 32.36 -8.78
C GLY A 39 16.79 31.69 -10.13
N PHE A 40 15.81 31.69 -11.02
CA PHE A 40 15.88 30.95 -12.27
C PHE A 40 16.17 31.91 -13.42
N GLU A 41 17.39 31.87 -13.98
CA GLU A 41 17.71 32.59 -15.21
C GLU A 41 17.14 31.85 -16.43
N ALA A 42 16.63 32.58 -17.43
CA ALA A 42 16.09 31.98 -18.64
C ALA A 42 17.19 31.20 -19.39
N GLY A 43 17.09 29.87 -19.40
CA GLY A 43 18.08 28.97 -20.01
C GLY A 43 18.98 28.21 -19.01
N GLN A 44 18.81 28.42 -17.71
CA GLN A 44 19.53 27.66 -16.69
C GLN A 44 19.08 26.19 -16.69
N ALA A 45 20.05 25.27 -16.81
CA ALA A 45 19.77 23.84 -16.78
C ALA A 45 19.22 23.43 -15.41
N VAL A 46 18.12 22.67 -15.41
CA VAL A 46 17.62 21.99 -14.21
C VAL A 46 18.17 20.60 -14.26
N ASP A 47 19.15 20.33 -13.42
CA ASP A 47 19.71 19.01 -13.25
C ASP A 47 18.87 18.20 -12.23
N ASP A 48 19.20 16.91 -12.13
CA ASP A 48 18.54 15.99 -11.22
C ASP A 48 18.70 16.39 -9.74
N ALA A 49 19.77 17.11 -9.40
CA ALA A 49 20.02 17.58 -8.04
C ALA A 49 19.03 18.68 -7.65
N ILE A 50 18.70 19.61 -8.56
CA ILE A 50 17.67 20.63 -8.32
C ILE A 50 16.28 19.97 -8.21
N LEU A 51 15.96 19.00 -9.07
CA LEU A 51 14.68 18.26 -8.97
C LEU A 51 14.56 17.53 -7.64
N MET A 52 15.62 16.85 -7.23
CA MET A 52 15.67 16.13 -5.96
C MET A 52 15.53 17.10 -4.78
N ARG A 53 16.32 18.18 -4.77
CA ARG A 53 16.24 19.21 -3.73
C ARG A 53 14.84 19.80 -3.63
N SER A 54 14.27 20.20 -4.76
CA SER A 54 12.91 20.76 -4.84
C SER A 54 11.86 19.84 -4.22
N LEU A 55 11.88 18.55 -4.56
CA LEU A 55 10.89 17.60 -4.05
C LEU A 55 11.08 17.30 -2.55
N PHE A 56 12.32 17.08 -2.11
CA PHE A 56 12.61 16.70 -0.73
C PHE A 56 12.57 17.88 0.24
N ASP A 57 12.98 19.08 -0.18
CA ASP A 57 12.85 20.29 0.63
C ASP A 57 11.38 20.68 0.76
N PHE A 58 10.61 20.61 -0.33
CA PHE A 58 9.15 20.80 -0.26
C PHE A 58 8.50 19.83 0.74
N ALA A 59 8.86 18.56 0.68
CA ALA A 59 8.34 17.56 1.59
C ALA A 59 8.73 17.84 3.04
N ARG A 60 9.98 18.28 3.31
CA ARG A 60 10.43 18.68 4.64
C ARG A 60 9.65 19.90 5.16
N ASP A 61 9.49 20.92 4.35
CA ASP A 61 8.79 22.17 4.69
C ASP A 61 7.30 21.93 4.99
N LEU A 62 6.67 21.02 4.25
CA LEU A 62 5.27 20.64 4.48
C LEU A 62 5.06 20.09 5.90
N PHE A 63 6.07 19.42 6.46
CA PHE A 63 6.01 18.80 7.79
C PHE A 63 6.68 19.61 8.90
N ALA A 64 7.39 20.69 8.59
CA ALA A 64 8.09 21.54 9.56
C ALA A 64 7.15 22.25 10.57
N ARG A 65 5.81 22.19 10.38
CA ARG A 65 4.80 22.79 11.28
C ARG A 65 4.15 21.80 12.25
N GLY A 66 4.63 20.55 12.34
CA GLY A 66 4.10 19.51 13.24
C GLY A 66 5.20 18.72 13.98
N PRO A 67 4.85 17.68 14.78
CA PRO A 67 5.85 16.76 15.32
C PRO A 67 6.63 16.17 14.15
N LEU A 68 7.94 16.47 14.13
CA LEU A 68 8.85 16.39 12.99
C LEU A 68 8.66 15.12 12.13
N ARG A 69 8.39 15.31 10.83
CA ARG A 69 8.43 14.24 9.81
C ARG A 69 9.42 14.64 8.75
N GLU A 70 10.51 13.90 8.61
CA GLU A 70 11.45 14.10 7.52
C GLU A 70 11.41 12.88 6.60
N PRO A 71 11.11 13.03 5.31
CA PRO A 71 11.29 11.95 4.36
C PRO A 71 12.73 11.49 4.39
N PHE A 72 12.94 10.18 4.32
CA PHE A 72 14.28 9.63 4.40
C PHE A 72 15.11 9.99 3.15
N VAL A 73 16.10 10.87 3.34
CA VAL A 73 17.09 11.27 2.33
C VAL A 73 18.44 10.66 2.71
N GLY A 74 18.87 9.62 1.99
CA GLY A 74 20.22 9.06 2.17
C GLY A 74 20.30 7.55 2.10
N ALA A 75 21.31 6.99 2.77
CA ALA A 75 21.60 5.56 2.83
C ALA A 75 20.70 4.84 3.83
N VAL A 76 19.88 3.91 3.34
CA VAL A 76 18.87 3.18 4.13
C VAL A 76 19.47 2.64 5.44
N PRO A 77 18.89 2.96 6.61
CA PRO A 77 19.41 2.45 7.88
C PRO A 77 19.37 0.93 7.93
N GLU A 78 20.44 0.32 8.46
CA GLU A 78 20.46 -1.13 8.69
C GLU A 78 19.32 -1.51 9.66
N GLY A 79 18.57 -2.57 9.33
CA GLY A 79 17.46 -3.02 10.15
C GLY A 79 16.27 -2.05 10.25
N TRP A 80 16.12 -1.10 9.31
CA TRP A 80 15.02 -0.12 9.35
C TRP A 80 13.62 -0.74 9.50
N GLN A 81 13.43 -1.95 8.94
CA GLN A 81 12.15 -2.68 9.01
C GLN A 81 11.76 -3.10 10.44
N SER A 82 12.73 -3.16 11.37
CA SER A 82 12.51 -3.45 12.79
C SER A 82 12.39 -2.22 13.69
N LEU A 83 12.52 -0.99 13.16
CA LEU A 83 12.44 0.25 13.96
C LEU A 83 11.09 0.36 14.68
N LEU A 84 11.08 0.48 16.01
CA LEU A 84 9.84 0.51 16.79
C LEU A 84 9.00 1.75 16.53
N GLU A 85 9.65 2.87 16.19
CA GLU A 85 8.97 4.12 15.88
C GLU A 85 8.31 4.04 14.48
N PRO A 86 6.96 4.10 14.40
CA PRO A 86 6.24 3.99 13.13
C PRO A 86 6.64 5.06 12.11
N HIS A 87 6.89 6.29 12.58
CA HIS A 87 7.25 7.42 11.73
C HIS A 87 8.62 7.20 11.06
N ALA A 88 9.66 6.88 11.83
CA ALA A 88 11.00 6.60 11.30
C ALA A 88 10.99 5.41 10.34
N ARG A 89 10.22 4.35 10.66
CA ARG A 89 10.05 3.19 9.77
C ARG A 89 9.34 3.58 8.47
N GLY A 90 8.29 4.38 8.54
CA GLY A 90 7.51 4.84 7.39
C GLY A 90 8.30 5.77 6.46
N ALA A 91 9.14 6.66 7.04
CA ALA A 91 9.94 7.64 6.31
C ALA A 91 10.85 7.01 5.24
N VAL A 92 11.35 5.79 5.47
CA VAL A 92 12.17 5.04 4.48
C VAL A 92 11.37 4.73 3.21
N VAL A 93 10.11 4.32 3.37
CA VAL A 93 9.21 4.00 2.24
C VAL A 93 8.75 5.28 1.54
N VAL A 94 8.45 6.35 2.30
CA VAL A 94 8.16 7.68 1.73
C VAL A 94 9.33 8.13 0.84
N GLY A 95 10.56 8.05 1.34
CA GLY A 95 11.76 8.39 0.57
C GLY A 95 11.91 7.58 -0.71
N ALA A 96 11.59 6.28 -0.67
CA ALA A 96 11.59 5.42 -1.86
C ALA A 96 10.57 5.88 -2.92
N VAL A 97 9.35 6.23 -2.51
CA VAL A 97 8.33 6.75 -3.43
C VAL A 97 8.75 8.10 -4.03
N LEU A 98 9.33 9.00 -3.22
CA LEU A 98 9.81 10.29 -3.72
C LEU A 98 10.98 10.16 -4.69
N ARG A 99 11.91 9.22 -4.47
CA ARG A 99 12.97 8.91 -5.45
C ARG A 99 12.40 8.37 -6.75
N ALA A 100 11.36 7.53 -6.70
CA ALA A 100 10.70 7.04 -7.91
C ALA A 100 10.05 8.20 -8.69
N VAL A 101 9.41 9.14 -8.00
CA VAL A 101 8.85 10.37 -8.60
C VAL A 101 9.96 11.21 -9.23
N GLN A 102 11.06 11.45 -8.52
CA GLN A 102 12.19 12.23 -9.03
C GLN A 102 12.78 11.58 -10.30
N ARG A 103 12.98 10.27 -10.30
CA ARG A 103 13.50 9.53 -11.46
C ARG A 103 12.56 9.64 -12.67
N LEU A 104 11.27 9.36 -12.47
CA LEU A 104 10.27 9.45 -13.53
C LEU A 104 10.12 10.88 -14.07
N TRP A 105 10.30 11.88 -13.20
CA TRP A 105 10.28 13.29 -13.59
C TRP A 105 11.49 13.65 -14.44
N SER A 106 12.69 13.25 -14.03
CA SER A 106 13.92 13.42 -14.83
C SER A 106 13.79 12.75 -16.20
N GLU A 107 13.40 11.48 -16.23
CA GLU A 107 13.21 10.71 -17.46
C GLU A 107 12.15 11.34 -18.38
N ARG A 108 11.10 11.95 -17.81
CA ARG A 108 10.09 12.67 -18.58
C ARG A 108 10.65 13.96 -19.18
N ASN A 109 11.40 14.74 -18.41
CA ASN A 109 12.01 15.99 -18.90
C ASN A 109 13.02 15.70 -20.03
N ALA A 110 13.84 14.66 -19.88
CA ALA A 110 14.85 14.26 -20.88
C ALA A 110 14.23 13.96 -22.26
N ARG A 111 12.99 13.43 -22.32
CA ARG A 111 12.28 13.16 -23.58
C ARG A 111 11.95 14.41 -24.39
N PHE A 112 11.89 15.57 -23.75
CA PHE A 112 11.59 16.85 -24.40
C PHE A 112 12.83 17.73 -24.64
N GLY A 113 14.03 17.26 -24.27
CA GLY A 113 15.30 17.95 -24.45
C GLY A 113 15.57 19.08 -23.45
N ASP A 114 16.78 19.63 -23.50
CA ASP A 114 17.28 20.63 -22.53
C ASP A 114 16.63 22.02 -22.67
N SER A 115 15.97 22.30 -23.79
CA SER A 115 15.32 23.58 -24.08
C SER A 115 14.00 23.80 -23.32
N GLN A 116 13.64 22.92 -22.38
CA GLN A 116 12.42 23.05 -21.61
C GLN A 116 12.50 24.23 -20.63
N GLY A 117 11.52 25.13 -20.71
CA GLY A 117 11.35 26.19 -19.71
C GLY A 117 10.90 25.62 -18.36
N LEU A 118 11.12 26.38 -17.29
CA LEU A 118 10.71 26.07 -15.91
C LEU A 118 9.27 25.53 -15.84
N GLN A 119 8.36 26.19 -16.55
CA GLN A 119 6.94 25.86 -16.56
C GLN A 119 6.63 24.48 -17.14
N GLN A 120 7.37 24.05 -18.17
CA GLN A 120 7.23 22.72 -18.77
C GLN A 120 7.82 21.64 -17.84
N LYS A 121 8.94 21.95 -17.19
CA LYS A 121 9.53 21.06 -16.17
C LYS A 121 8.59 20.89 -14.99
N ALA A 122 7.96 21.97 -14.53
CA ALA A 122 6.96 21.94 -13.46
C ALA A 122 5.72 21.12 -13.86
N GLU A 123 5.24 21.30 -15.09
CA GLU A 123 4.14 20.51 -15.63
C GLU A 123 4.47 19.00 -15.64
N SER A 124 5.65 18.63 -16.15
CA SER A 124 6.13 17.25 -16.11
C SER A 124 6.17 16.66 -14.70
N GLY A 125 6.63 17.43 -13.71
CA GLY A 125 6.65 17.01 -12.31
C GLY A 125 5.25 16.78 -11.75
N SER A 126 4.34 17.71 -12.01
CA SER A 126 2.94 17.61 -11.56
C SER A 126 2.21 16.41 -12.16
N ILE A 127 2.47 16.08 -13.42
CA ILE A 127 1.92 14.90 -14.11
C ILE A 127 2.42 13.60 -13.45
N VAL A 128 3.73 13.52 -13.19
CA VAL A 128 4.33 12.34 -12.53
C VAL A 128 3.78 12.17 -11.12
N ALA A 129 3.75 13.23 -10.32
CA ALA A 129 3.21 13.21 -8.97
C ALA A 129 1.73 12.78 -8.93
N THR A 130 0.92 13.34 -9.84
CA THR A 130 -0.50 12.96 -9.99
C THR A 130 -0.64 11.47 -10.31
N ARG A 131 0.17 10.95 -11.23
CA ARG A 131 0.09 9.54 -11.64
C ARG A 131 0.53 8.61 -10.51
N VAL A 132 1.65 8.88 -9.85
CA VAL A 132 2.13 8.07 -8.71
C VAL A 132 1.13 8.12 -7.54
N LEU A 133 0.56 9.28 -7.21
CA LEU A 133 -0.48 9.42 -6.18
C LEU A 133 -1.68 8.52 -6.47
N ARG A 134 -2.17 8.54 -7.72
CA ARG A 134 -3.28 7.69 -8.15
C ARG A 134 -2.94 6.19 -8.06
N MET A 135 -1.70 5.80 -8.41
CA MET A 135 -1.25 4.41 -8.25
C MET A 135 -1.28 3.99 -6.77
N VAL A 136 -0.77 4.84 -5.86
CA VAL A 136 -0.75 4.58 -4.41
C VAL A 136 -2.17 4.44 -3.85
N ILE A 137 -3.03 5.43 -4.10
CA ILE A 137 -4.42 5.42 -3.58
C ILE A 137 -5.18 4.19 -4.09
N ARG A 138 -5.06 3.86 -5.39
CA ARG A 138 -5.74 2.69 -5.95
C ARG A 138 -5.17 1.39 -5.38
N GLY A 139 -3.86 1.31 -5.17
CA GLY A 139 -3.19 0.13 -4.62
C GLY A 139 -3.74 -0.30 -3.25
N LEU A 140 -4.23 0.65 -2.45
CA LEU A 140 -4.88 0.35 -1.17
C LEU A 140 -6.11 -0.56 -1.32
N SER A 141 -6.83 -0.44 -2.42
CA SER A 141 -8.01 -1.25 -2.73
C SER A 141 -7.68 -2.65 -3.26
N TYR A 142 -6.39 -2.99 -3.36
CA TYR A 142 -5.86 -4.29 -3.79
C TYR A 142 -5.08 -5.01 -2.67
N MET A 143 -5.01 -4.43 -1.47
CA MET A 143 -4.34 -5.05 -0.33
C MET A 143 -5.26 -6.04 0.42
N PRO A 144 -4.72 -7.09 1.04
CA PRO A 144 -5.49 -7.96 1.92
C PRO A 144 -5.98 -7.20 3.16
N PRO A 145 -7.06 -7.65 3.82
CA PRO A 145 -7.72 -6.87 4.88
C PRO A 145 -7.06 -6.97 6.26
N VAL A 146 -6.04 -7.82 6.43
CA VAL A 146 -5.37 -8.07 7.70
C VAL A 146 -3.86 -8.22 7.52
N ASP A 147 -3.12 -7.81 8.55
CA ASP A 147 -1.68 -7.98 8.70
C ASP A 147 -0.92 -7.67 7.38
N VAL A 148 -1.20 -6.47 6.86
CA VAL A 148 -0.61 -5.94 5.64
C VAL A 148 0.88 -5.65 5.86
N SER A 149 1.67 -5.97 4.86
CA SER A 149 3.13 -5.73 4.82
C SER A 149 3.48 -4.74 3.72
N TRP A 150 4.69 -4.19 3.76
CA TRP A 150 5.21 -3.34 2.68
C TRP A 150 5.16 -4.00 1.30
N ARG A 151 5.34 -5.33 1.25
CA ARG A 151 5.23 -6.09 0.01
C ARG A 151 3.79 -6.20 -0.50
N ASP A 152 2.81 -6.24 0.40
CA ASP A 152 1.39 -6.19 0.01
C ASP A 152 1.03 -4.82 -0.57
N LEU A 153 1.57 -3.75 0.00
CA LEU A 153 1.43 -2.40 -0.56
C LEU A 153 2.02 -2.33 -1.97
N LEU A 154 3.26 -2.80 -2.16
CA LEU A 154 3.89 -2.86 -3.49
C LEU A 154 3.04 -3.68 -4.47
N ARG A 155 2.62 -4.89 -4.07
CA ARG A 155 1.76 -5.73 -4.92
C ARG A 155 0.45 -5.02 -5.28
N GLY A 156 -0.17 -4.34 -4.32
CA GLY A 156 -1.40 -3.59 -4.53
C GLY A 156 -1.22 -2.46 -5.54
N ILE A 157 -0.17 -1.65 -5.39
CA ILE A 157 0.18 -0.56 -6.31
C ILE A 157 0.36 -1.08 -7.73
N ILE A 158 1.18 -2.13 -7.90
CA ILE A 158 1.52 -2.68 -9.21
C ILE A 158 0.30 -3.37 -9.85
N ALA A 159 -0.48 -4.12 -9.09
CA ALA A 159 -1.69 -4.79 -9.59
C ALA A 159 -2.75 -3.77 -10.04
N ALA A 160 -2.99 -2.75 -9.23
CA ALA A 160 -3.97 -1.71 -9.53
C ALA A 160 -3.57 -0.87 -10.75
N ASP A 161 -2.27 -0.60 -10.92
CA ASP A 161 -1.79 0.11 -12.10
C ASP A 161 -1.84 -0.75 -13.36
N LEU A 162 -1.50 -2.05 -13.28
CA LEU A 162 -1.59 -2.96 -14.42
C LEU A 162 -3.01 -3.07 -14.95
N ASP A 163 -4.00 -3.13 -14.05
CA ASP A 163 -5.42 -3.17 -14.40
C ASP A 163 -5.89 -1.88 -15.10
N MET A 164 -5.35 -0.72 -14.69
CA MET A 164 -5.75 0.58 -15.24
C MET A 164 -4.95 1.04 -16.47
N VAL A 165 -3.69 0.64 -16.57
CA VAL A 165 -2.73 1.07 -17.62
C VAL A 165 -1.83 -0.11 -18.00
N PRO A 166 -2.33 -1.10 -18.77
CA PRO A 166 -1.60 -2.33 -19.06
C PRO A 166 -0.22 -2.11 -19.70
N GLU A 167 -0.10 -1.17 -20.63
CA GLU A 167 1.12 -0.95 -21.42
C GLU A 167 2.29 -0.34 -20.62
N ASP A 168 2.00 0.56 -19.67
CA ASP A 168 3.00 1.35 -18.92
C ASP A 168 4.18 1.86 -19.75
N ASN A 169 3.90 2.55 -20.86
CA ASN A 169 4.87 3.13 -21.81
C ASN A 169 5.95 4.03 -21.18
N HIS A 170 5.82 4.38 -19.90
CA HIS A 170 6.73 5.27 -19.18
C HIS A 170 7.43 4.60 -18.00
N GLY A 171 7.28 3.28 -17.78
CA GLY A 171 8.03 2.53 -16.79
C GLY A 171 7.71 2.88 -15.33
N TYR A 172 6.50 3.36 -15.01
CA TYR A 172 6.12 3.74 -13.65
C TYR A 172 6.18 2.55 -12.70
N ARG A 173 5.74 1.37 -13.15
CA ARG A 173 5.79 0.14 -12.34
C ARG A 173 7.22 -0.28 -12.05
N GLU A 174 8.11 -0.13 -13.02
CA GLU A 174 9.51 -0.48 -12.85
C GLU A 174 10.23 0.50 -11.91
N ALA A 175 9.99 1.80 -12.04
CA ALA A 175 10.56 2.82 -11.15
C ALA A 175 10.17 2.57 -9.68
N ILE A 176 8.89 2.32 -9.40
CA ILE A 176 8.43 1.99 -8.04
C ILE A 176 9.06 0.69 -7.54
N GLN A 177 9.12 -0.37 -8.36
CA GLN A 177 9.75 -1.63 -7.97
C GLN A 177 11.26 -1.51 -7.72
N ASN A 178 11.97 -0.66 -8.46
CA ASN A 178 13.38 -0.36 -8.24
C ASN A 178 13.60 0.25 -6.86
N GLU A 179 12.85 1.30 -6.54
CA GLU A 179 13.02 2.02 -5.27
C GLU A 179 12.60 1.19 -4.05
N PHE A 180 11.55 0.39 -4.17
CA PHE A 180 11.18 -0.58 -3.13
C PHE A 180 12.27 -1.65 -2.94
N SER A 181 12.85 -2.15 -4.04
CA SER A 181 13.96 -3.11 -3.97
C SER A 181 15.22 -2.51 -3.34
N ALA A 182 15.50 -1.23 -3.60
CA ALA A 182 16.66 -0.53 -3.05
C ALA A 182 16.60 -0.40 -1.52
N ILE A 183 15.39 -0.41 -0.94
CA ILE A 183 15.19 -0.42 0.52
C ILE A 183 14.95 -1.82 1.11
N GLY A 184 15.21 -2.87 0.32
CA GLY A 184 15.11 -4.27 0.76
C GLY A 184 13.69 -4.86 0.71
N ILE A 185 12.73 -4.21 0.06
CA ILE A 185 11.40 -4.80 -0.19
C ILE A 185 11.44 -5.59 -1.49
N ARG A 186 11.15 -6.88 -1.41
CA ARG A 186 11.20 -7.79 -2.56
C ARG A 186 10.21 -7.37 -3.65
N ARG A 187 10.70 -7.28 -4.89
CA ARG A 187 9.93 -7.07 -6.11
C ARG A 187 8.77 -8.08 -6.25
N VAL A 188 7.79 -7.69 -7.07
CA VAL A 188 6.61 -8.51 -7.38
C VAL A 188 6.67 -8.97 -8.81
N SER A 189 6.36 -10.24 -9.05
CA SER A 189 6.25 -10.76 -10.41
C SER A 189 4.97 -10.24 -11.06
N LEU A 190 5.06 -9.80 -12.32
CA LEU A 190 3.87 -9.49 -13.12
C LEU A 190 3.13 -10.77 -13.54
N ASN A 191 3.86 -11.89 -13.70
CA ASN A 191 3.24 -13.20 -13.92
C ASN A 191 2.36 -13.53 -12.72
N ASN A 192 1.05 -13.74 -12.98
CA ASN A 192 0.03 -14.00 -11.97
C ASN A 192 -0.02 -12.95 -10.84
N ILE A 193 0.17 -11.66 -11.16
CA ILE A 193 0.05 -10.57 -10.17
C ILE A 193 -1.36 -10.52 -9.55
N SER A 194 -2.38 -10.89 -10.35
CA SER A 194 -3.77 -11.01 -9.92
C SER A 194 -3.96 -12.08 -8.84
N GLY A 195 -3.09 -13.09 -8.81
CA GLY A 195 -3.18 -14.24 -7.93
C GLY A 195 -4.28 -15.24 -8.32
N VAL A 196 -5.08 -14.94 -9.34
CA VAL A 196 -6.25 -15.76 -9.74
C VAL A 196 -5.82 -17.07 -10.38
N ASP A 197 -4.66 -17.12 -11.04
CA ASP A 197 -4.20 -18.36 -11.70
C ASP A 197 -3.91 -19.47 -10.70
N ASN A 198 -3.73 -19.13 -9.41
CA ASN A 198 -3.60 -20.10 -8.33
C ASN A 198 -4.92 -20.83 -8.02
N TYR A 199 -6.05 -20.32 -8.53
CA TYR A 199 -7.40 -20.74 -8.18
C TYR A 199 -8.20 -21.09 -9.45
N GLN A 200 -7.71 -22.04 -10.24
CA GLN A 200 -8.47 -22.53 -11.40
C GLN A 200 -9.70 -23.35 -10.97
N GLY A 201 -10.69 -23.52 -11.86
CA GLY A 201 -11.82 -24.42 -11.62
C GLY A 201 -12.76 -24.00 -10.49
N LEU A 202 -12.86 -22.70 -10.20
CA LEU A 202 -13.77 -22.17 -9.21
C LEU A 202 -15.23 -22.35 -9.64
N ARG A 203 -16.08 -22.63 -8.65
CA ARG A 203 -17.53 -22.58 -8.78
C ARG A 203 -17.98 -21.15 -8.55
N TYR A 204 -18.95 -20.69 -9.34
CA TYR A 204 -19.54 -19.35 -9.20
C TYR A 204 -21.02 -19.45 -8.82
N PRO A 205 -21.36 -19.94 -7.60
CA PRO A 205 -22.75 -20.02 -7.11
C PRO A 205 -23.25 -18.63 -6.65
N ILE A 206 -23.07 -17.62 -7.49
CA ILE A 206 -23.24 -16.21 -7.17
C ILE A 206 -24.53 -15.69 -7.77
N ARG A 207 -25.34 -14.99 -6.96
CA ARG A 207 -26.39 -14.10 -7.48
C ARG A 207 -25.78 -12.75 -7.83
N LEU A 208 -25.58 -12.49 -9.13
CA LEU A 208 -24.86 -11.29 -9.59
C LEU A 208 -25.44 -9.98 -9.03
N SER A 209 -26.76 -9.86 -8.97
CA SER A 209 -27.45 -8.69 -8.40
C SER A 209 -27.20 -8.46 -6.91
N ALA A 210 -26.79 -9.50 -6.17
CA ALA A 210 -26.49 -9.45 -4.74
C ALA A 210 -24.99 -9.44 -4.45
N LEU A 211 -24.13 -9.83 -5.40
CA LEU A 211 -22.69 -9.93 -5.19
C LEU A 211 -22.06 -8.61 -4.71
N GLY A 212 -22.58 -7.47 -5.19
CA GLY A 212 -22.09 -6.13 -4.88
C GLY A 212 -22.64 -5.50 -3.60
N SER A 213 -23.62 -6.13 -2.95
CA SER A 213 -24.38 -5.53 -1.84
C SER A 213 -24.58 -6.46 -0.64
N ASP A 214 -24.58 -7.77 -0.84
CA ASP A 214 -24.82 -8.78 0.19
C ASP A 214 -23.52 -9.55 0.53
N PRO A 215 -22.94 -9.31 1.72
CA PRO A 215 -21.77 -10.06 2.18
C PRO A 215 -21.97 -11.59 2.20
N GLN A 216 -23.21 -12.10 2.35
CA GLN A 216 -23.46 -13.54 2.38
C GLN A 216 -23.18 -14.22 1.05
N GLU A 217 -23.31 -13.52 -0.09
CA GLU A 217 -22.95 -14.07 -1.40
C GLU A 217 -21.45 -14.38 -1.47
N VAL A 218 -20.61 -13.48 -0.94
CA VAL A 218 -19.16 -13.67 -0.87
C VAL A 218 -18.80 -14.81 0.07
N GLN A 219 -19.45 -14.89 1.23
CA GLN A 219 -19.23 -16.01 2.15
C GLN A 219 -19.55 -17.34 1.48
N ARG A 220 -20.71 -17.44 0.81
CA ARG A 220 -21.09 -18.63 0.04
C ARG A 220 -20.06 -18.96 -1.01
N PHE A 221 -19.62 -17.97 -1.80
CA PHE A 221 -18.57 -18.17 -2.80
C PHE A 221 -17.29 -18.75 -2.19
N VAL A 222 -16.84 -18.22 -1.05
CA VAL A 222 -15.64 -18.73 -0.36
C VAL A 222 -15.84 -20.16 0.12
N TRP A 223 -16.98 -20.47 0.77
CA TRP A 223 -17.27 -21.80 1.33
C TRP A 223 -17.53 -22.89 0.28
N GLU A 224 -18.09 -22.54 -0.87
CA GLU A 224 -18.36 -23.45 -2.00
C GLU A 224 -17.11 -23.75 -2.84
N ASN A 225 -15.98 -23.09 -2.54
CA ASN A 225 -14.72 -23.23 -3.26
C ASN A 225 -13.61 -23.79 -2.34
N PRO A 226 -13.44 -25.13 -2.28
CA PRO A 226 -12.42 -25.77 -1.44
C PRO A 226 -11.00 -25.25 -1.68
N ARG A 227 -10.65 -24.89 -2.93
CA ARG A 227 -9.35 -24.32 -3.29
C ARG A 227 -9.10 -22.97 -2.60
N LEU A 228 -10.12 -22.12 -2.48
CA LEU A 228 -10.00 -20.85 -1.77
C LEU A 228 -9.87 -21.06 -0.27
N LEU A 229 -10.65 -22.01 0.29
CA LEU A 229 -10.54 -22.37 1.72
C LEU A 229 -9.15 -22.88 2.07
N GLU A 230 -8.59 -23.75 1.23
CA GLU A 230 -7.24 -24.30 1.40
C GLU A 230 -6.16 -23.22 1.24
N ALA A 231 -6.26 -22.39 0.20
CA ALA A 231 -5.29 -21.32 -0.03
C ALA A 231 -5.30 -20.26 1.08
N ALA A 232 -6.49 -19.86 1.55
CA ALA A 232 -6.64 -18.98 2.71
C ALA A 232 -6.41 -19.70 4.05
N ARG A 233 -6.17 -21.02 4.01
CA ARG A 233 -6.01 -21.90 5.19
C ARG A 233 -7.01 -21.59 6.30
N LEU A 234 -8.29 -21.45 5.92
CA LEU A 234 -9.36 -21.11 6.86
C LEU A 234 -9.64 -22.29 7.79
N GLU A 235 -9.95 -21.96 9.05
CA GLU A 235 -10.42 -22.95 10.00
C GLU A 235 -11.88 -23.31 9.70
N ARG A 236 -12.11 -24.56 9.29
CA ARG A 236 -13.42 -25.00 8.75
C ARG A 236 -14.58 -24.87 9.73
N ARG A 237 -14.31 -24.88 11.04
CA ARG A 237 -15.34 -24.81 12.09
C ARG A 237 -15.59 -23.40 12.60
N THR A 238 -14.82 -22.41 12.14
CA THR A 238 -14.93 -21.03 12.57
C THR A 238 -15.60 -20.20 11.48
N PRO A 239 -16.69 -19.47 11.78
CA PRO A 239 -17.29 -18.59 10.78
C PRO A 239 -16.35 -17.44 10.41
N LEU A 240 -16.62 -16.80 9.28
CA LEU A 240 -15.96 -15.55 8.92
C LEU A 240 -16.41 -14.45 9.90
N SER A 241 -15.46 -13.75 10.51
CA SER A 241 -15.72 -12.72 11.52
C SER A 241 -16.14 -11.39 10.90
N SER A 242 -15.71 -11.11 9.67
CA SER A 242 -16.14 -9.95 8.91
C SER A 242 -16.19 -10.25 7.43
N THR A 243 -17.19 -9.72 6.74
CA THR A 243 -17.24 -9.71 5.29
C THR A 243 -17.77 -8.35 4.86
N ARG A 244 -17.06 -7.69 3.94
CA ARG A 244 -17.46 -6.39 3.40
C ARG A 244 -17.45 -6.46 1.89
N VAL A 245 -18.40 -5.79 1.28
CA VAL A 245 -18.53 -5.67 -0.17
C VAL A 245 -18.63 -4.22 -0.53
N ARG A 246 -17.94 -3.83 -1.60
CA ARG A 246 -17.94 -2.49 -2.17
C ARG A 246 -17.88 -2.58 -3.67
N THR A 247 -18.79 -1.90 -4.35
CA THR A 247 -18.66 -1.66 -5.78
C THR A 247 -17.70 -0.51 -6.01
N SER A 248 -16.96 -0.55 -7.11
CA SER A 248 -16.09 0.52 -7.54
C SER A 248 -16.14 0.65 -9.06
N GLU A 249 -16.34 1.86 -9.54
CA GLU A 249 -16.20 2.20 -10.95
C GLU A 249 -14.99 3.12 -11.13
N ARG A 250 -14.24 2.88 -12.18
CA ARG A 250 -13.03 3.63 -12.49
C ARG A 250 -12.98 3.92 -13.98
N VAL A 251 -12.42 5.07 -14.33
CA VAL A 251 -12.19 5.45 -15.71
C VAL A 251 -10.69 5.37 -15.98
N SER A 252 -10.30 4.58 -16.97
CA SER A 252 -8.91 4.49 -17.44
C SER A 252 -8.53 5.73 -18.24
N PRO A 253 -7.23 6.00 -18.44
CA PRO A 253 -6.79 7.19 -19.17
C PRO A 253 -7.32 7.31 -20.60
N ASP A 254 -7.65 6.18 -21.23
CA ASP A 254 -8.27 6.06 -22.56
C ASP A 254 -9.81 6.10 -22.54
N GLY A 255 -10.42 6.26 -21.35
CA GLY A 255 -11.86 6.49 -21.20
C GLY A 255 -12.71 5.24 -20.98
N PHE A 256 -12.12 4.05 -20.90
CA PHE A 256 -12.88 2.84 -20.55
C PHE A 256 -13.32 2.85 -19.10
N ILE A 257 -14.55 2.40 -18.87
CA ILE A 257 -15.11 2.22 -17.53
C ILE A 257 -14.83 0.80 -17.07
N ILE A 258 -14.13 0.67 -15.96
CA ILE A 258 -13.86 -0.58 -15.26
C ILE A 258 -14.77 -0.61 -14.02
N SER A 259 -15.79 -1.46 -14.06
CA SER A 259 -16.69 -1.70 -12.94
C SER A 259 -16.35 -3.04 -12.28
N GLU A 260 -16.05 -2.98 -10.99
CA GLU A 260 -15.65 -4.16 -10.20
C GLU A 260 -16.33 -4.19 -8.85
N ILE A 261 -16.47 -5.40 -8.31
CA ILE A 261 -16.96 -5.65 -6.97
C ILE A 261 -15.78 -6.11 -6.12
N GLY A 262 -15.36 -5.26 -5.18
CA GLY A 262 -14.37 -5.62 -4.17
C GLY A 262 -15.05 -6.26 -2.96
N ALA A 263 -14.60 -7.44 -2.58
CA ALA A 263 -15.10 -8.19 -1.44
C ALA A 263 -13.95 -8.59 -0.52
N SER A 264 -13.99 -8.16 0.73
CA SER A 264 -13.02 -8.61 1.74
C SER A 264 -13.68 -9.51 2.76
N PHE A 265 -12.96 -10.54 3.19
CA PHE A 265 -13.38 -11.42 4.28
C PHE A 265 -12.24 -11.60 5.27
N ILE A 266 -12.59 -11.73 6.54
CA ILE A 266 -11.66 -11.96 7.66
C ILE A 266 -12.19 -13.15 8.46
N GLN A 267 -11.28 -14.00 8.90
CA GLN A 267 -11.54 -14.99 9.94
C GLN A 267 -10.63 -14.72 11.12
N THR A 268 -11.21 -14.74 12.32
CA THR A 268 -10.48 -14.64 13.59
C THR A 268 -10.67 -15.94 14.34
N VAL A 269 -9.58 -16.67 14.59
CA VAL A 269 -9.58 -17.93 15.33
C VAL A 269 -8.91 -17.67 16.68
N ARG A 270 -9.70 -17.72 17.75
CA ARG A 270 -9.18 -17.63 19.11
C ARG A 270 -8.57 -18.98 19.50
N MET A 271 -7.31 -18.97 19.90
CA MET A 271 -6.58 -20.17 20.33
C MET A 271 -6.07 -19.99 21.74
N SER A 272 -6.12 -21.07 22.53
CA SER A 272 -5.34 -21.14 23.77
C SER A 272 -3.84 -21.15 23.47
N ARG A 273 -3.02 -20.78 24.47
CA ARG A 273 -1.55 -20.83 24.39
C ARG A 273 -1.04 -22.19 23.87
N ARG A 274 -1.61 -23.28 24.39
CA ARG A 274 -1.24 -24.65 24.00
C ARG A 274 -1.60 -24.93 22.54
N GLU A 275 -2.79 -24.54 22.10
CA GLU A 275 -3.21 -24.73 20.70
C GLU A 275 -2.36 -23.90 19.74
N ALA A 276 -2.07 -22.65 20.07
CA ALA A 276 -1.21 -21.77 19.28
C ALA A 276 0.21 -22.35 19.15
N TYR A 277 0.77 -22.89 20.23
CA TYR A 277 2.05 -23.59 20.19
C TYR A 277 2.01 -24.85 19.32
N VAL A 278 1.02 -25.74 19.52
CA VAL A 278 0.93 -27.01 18.80
C VAL A 278 0.65 -26.82 17.31
N ARG A 279 -0.26 -25.91 16.96
CA ARG A 279 -0.70 -25.72 15.57
C ARG A 279 0.25 -24.81 14.79
N LEU A 280 0.74 -23.75 15.43
CA LEU A 280 1.47 -22.67 14.77
C LEU A 280 2.93 -22.51 15.23
N GLY A 281 3.36 -23.19 16.30
CA GLY A 281 4.70 -23.01 16.87
C GLY A 281 4.88 -21.71 17.64
N LEU A 282 3.79 -21.01 17.97
CA LEU A 282 3.84 -19.69 18.60
C LEU A 282 4.24 -19.81 20.07
N LYS A 283 5.28 -19.08 20.46
CA LYS A 283 5.71 -18.92 21.85
C LYS A 283 5.17 -17.58 22.35
N THR A 284 4.20 -17.62 23.25
CA THR A 284 3.59 -16.42 23.83
C THR A 284 3.30 -16.64 25.32
N ARG A 285 3.37 -15.55 26.09
CA ARG A 285 2.98 -15.55 27.51
C ARG A 285 1.48 -15.45 27.72
N ARG A 286 0.70 -15.09 26.69
CA ARG A 286 -0.75 -14.91 26.77
C ARG A 286 -1.46 -16.25 26.93
N ASP A 287 -2.57 -16.25 27.67
CA ASP A 287 -3.44 -17.43 27.79
C ASP A 287 -4.19 -17.74 26.50
N PHE A 288 -4.59 -16.69 25.78
CA PHE A 288 -5.27 -16.76 24.51
C PHE A 288 -4.67 -15.79 23.49
N VAL A 289 -4.70 -16.19 22.22
CA VAL A 289 -4.30 -15.36 21.08
C VAL A 289 -5.36 -15.42 19.99
N ASP A 290 -5.62 -14.28 19.36
CA ASP A 290 -6.51 -14.18 18.21
C ASP A 290 -5.68 -14.25 16.92
N ILE A 291 -5.82 -15.37 16.21
CA ILE A 291 -5.15 -15.62 14.94
C ILE A 291 -6.05 -15.11 13.83
N ARG A 292 -5.56 -14.14 13.05
CA ARG A 292 -6.33 -13.53 11.96
C ARG A 292 -5.80 -13.95 10.60
N GLY A 293 -6.70 -14.10 9.66
CA GLY A 293 -6.40 -14.24 8.24
C GLY A 293 -7.62 -13.81 7.44
N GLY A 294 -7.54 -13.92 6.13
CA GLY A 294 -8.61 -13.47 5.27
C GLY A 294 -8.15 -13.26 3.84
N GLY A 295 -8.94 -12.50 3.10
CA GLY A 295 -8.62 -12.20 1.73
C GLY A 295 -9.40 -11.01 1.20
N LEU A 296 -8.82 -10.38 0.20
CA LEU A 296 -9.52 -9.51 -0.73
C LEU A 296 -9.73 -10.28 -2.02
N LEU A 297 -10.97 -10.30 -2.50
CA LEU A 297 -11.39 -10.80 -3.79
C LEU A 297 -11.94 -9.62 -4.59
N ARG A 298 -11.64 -9.55 -5.89
CA ARG A 298 -12.30 -8.63 -6.80
C ARG A 298 -12.95 -9.39 -7.93
N PHE A 299 -14.18 -9.00 -8.25
CA PHE A 299 -14.96 -9.58 -9.32
C PHE A 299 -15.20 -8.53 -10.42
N ASP A 300 -15.19 -8.95 -11.67
CA ASP A 300 -15.64 -8.12 -12.78
C ASP A 300 -17.16 -7.90 -12.74
N ALA A 301 -17.67 -7.08 -13.66
CA ALA A 301 -19.11 -6.83 -13.81
C ALA A 301 -19.94 -8.10 -14.10
N GLY A 302 -19.32 -9.18 -14.57
CA GLY A 302 -19.93 -10.49 -14.79
C GLY A 302 -19.89 -11.42 -13.57
N GLY A 303 -19.31 -10.97 -12.45
CA GLY A 303 -19.16 -11.77 -11.24
C GLY A 303 -18.03 -12.80 -11.30
N ARG A 304 -17.11 -12.70 -12.26
CA ARG A 304 -15.93 -13.56 -12.33
C ARG A 304 -14.80 -12.97 -11.50
N LEU A 305 -14.07 -13.84 -10.81
CA LEU A 305 -12.93 -13.44 -9.99
C LEU A 305 -11.78 -12.98 -10.90
N VAL A 306 -11.34 -11.73 -10.75
CA VAL A 306 -10.26 -11.12 -11.54
C VAL A 306 -9.05 -10.75 -10.69
N TYR A 307 -9.19 -10.67 -9.37
CA TYR A 307 -8.08 -10.45 -8.45
C TYR A 307 -8.30 -11.15 -7.11
N ALA A 308 -7.22 -11.69 -6.52
CA ALA A 308 -7.23 -12.26 -5.19
C ALA A 308 -5.90 -12.02 -4.43
N ALA A 309 -6.03 -11.40 -3.26
CA ALA A 309 -4.95 -11.25 -2.29
C ALA A 309 -5.37 -11.93 -0.98
N LEU A 310 -4.84 -13.12 -0.72
CA LEU A 310 -5.13 -13.91 0.47
C LEU A 310 -4.01 -13.79 1.51
N LYS A 311 -4.40 -13.78 2.78
CA LYS A 311 -3.54 -13.87 3.96
C LYS A 311 -3.96 -15.10 4.76
N PRO A 312 -3.23 -16.23 4.66
CA PRO A 312 -3.70 -17.48 5.22
C PRO A 312 -3.85 -17.43 6.74
N VAL A 313 -4.95 -17.94 7.30
CA VAL A 313 -5.20 -17.91 8.76
C VAL A 313 -4.18 -18.79 9.47
N MET A 314 -3.93 -20.01 8.99
CA MET A 314 -2.93 -20.92 9.57
C MET A 314 -1.54 -20.73 8.93
N ASP A 315 -0.95 -19.56 9.16
CA ASP A 315 0.38 -19.20 8.65
C ASP A 315 1.40 -19.10 9.79
N ARG A 316 2.26 -20.12 9.92
CA ARG A 316 3.24 -20.20 11.02
C ARG A 316 4.28 -19.08 10.96
N GLU A 317 4.78 -18.77 9.77
CA GLU A 317 5.86 -17.80 9.60
C GLU A 317 5.36 -16.39 9.92
N ARG A 318 4.22 -16.02 9.32
CA ARG A 318 3.60 -14.71 9.52
C ARG A 318 3.21 -14.47 10.98
N HIS A 319 2.55 -15.44 11.62
CA HIS A 319 2.18 -15.30 13.02
C HIS A 319 3.41 -15.35 13.94
N GLY A 320 4.44 -16.12 13.58
CA GLY A 320 5.71 -16.16 14.30
C GLY A 320 6.40 -14.80 14.32
N GLN A 321 6.37 -14.07 13.21
CA GLN A 321 6.90 -12.69 13.14
C GLN A 321 6.06 -11.71 13.97
N MET A 322 4.73 -11.85 13.99
CA MET A 322 3.84 -10.96 14.75
C MET A 322 3.89 -11.19 16.26
N PHE A 323 3.96 -12.43 16.72
CA PHE A 323 3.88 -12.78 18.14
C PHE A 323 5.23 -13.20 18.74
N GLY A 324 6.31 -13.22 17.96
CA GLY A 324 7.62 -13.78 18.34
C GLY A 324 8.44 -12.92 19.31
N SER A 325 8.03 -11.68 19.57
CA SER A 325 8.73 -10.76 20.46
C SER A 325 7.73 -10.02 21.35
N ASP A 326 7.65 -10.41 22.62
CA ASP A 326 6.82 -9.73 23.63
C ASP A 326 7.11 -8.21 23.69
N GLN A 327 8.33 -7.77 23.35
CA GLN A 327 8.70 -6.34 23.28
C GLN A 327 7.97 -5.54 22.18
N HIS A 328 7.70 -6.14 21.02
CA HIS A 328 6.92 -5.48 19.97
C HIS A 328 5.46 -5.31 20.38
N HIS A 329 4.95 -6.24 21.19
CA HIS A 329 3.60 -6.14 21.73
C HIS A 329 3.46 -5.02 22.77
N ASP A 330 4.41 -4.90 23.70
CA ASP A 330 4.41 -3.82 24.69
C ASP A 330 4.45 -2.43 24.01
N ALA A 331 5.21 -2.33 22.91
CA ALA A 331 5.24 -1.13 22.05
C ALA A 331 3.92 -0.91 21.27
N GLU A 332 3.28 -1.97 20.77
CA GLU A 332 1.97 -1.91 20.10
C GLU A 332 0.84 -1.50 21.06
N GLU A 333 0.86 -1.96 22.31
CA GLU A 333 -0.09 -1.53 23.34
C GLU A 333 0.10 -0.06 23.69
N ALA A 334 1.35 0.38 23.89
CA ALA A 334 1.67 1.77 24.18
C ALA A 334 1.32 2.72 23.01
N ALA A 335 1.52 2.29 21.76
CA ALA A 335 1.13 3.06 20.58
C ALA A 335 -0.39 3.11 20.40
N SER A 336 -1.09 1.99 20.64
CA SER A 336 -2.55 1.91 20.51
C SER A 336 -3.28 2.65 21.64
N SER A 337 -2.72 2.74 22.84
CA SER A 337 -3.26 3.58 23.93
C SER A 337 -3.08 5.07 23.62
N GLY A 338 -1.91 5.48 23.12
CA GLY A 338 -1.67 6.88 22.71
C GLY A 338 -2.60 7.38 21.61
N VAL A 339 -3.02 6.50 20.68
CA VAL A 339 -4.05 6.85 19.66
C VAL A 339 -5.44 7.00 20.30
N ARG A 340 -5.81 6.13 21.25
CA ARG A 340 -7.09 6.24 21.98
C ARG A 340 -7.18 7.53 22.80
N ASP A 341 -6.09 7.91 23.46
CA ASP A 341 -6.06 9.13 24.28
C ASP A 341 -6.13 10.40 23.43
N LYS A 342 -5.54 10.41 22.22
CA LYS A 342 -5.67 11.52 21.26
C LYS A 342 -7.08 11.68 20.69
N PHE A 343 -7.83 10.58 20.53
CA PHE A 343 -9.22 10.64 20.05
C PHE A 343 -10.25 10.95 21.15
N HIS A 344 -9.91 10.72 22.42
CA HIS A 344 -10.76 11.09 23.56
C HIS A 344 -10.43 12.46 24.17
N GLY A 345 -9.29 13.08 23.83
CA GLY A 345 -8.85 14.37 24.36
C GLY A 345 -9.35 15.63 23.62
N THR A 346 -10.19 15.52 22.60
CA THR A 346 -10.76 16.68 21.86
C THR A 346 -12.22 16.96 22.23
N GLY A 347 -12.65 16.57 23.42
CA GLY A 347 -14.00 16.82 23.92
C GLY A 347 -13.96 17.27 25.37
N ASP A 348 -13.43 18.47 25.61
CA ASP A 348 -13.77 19.33 26.75
C ASP A 348 -13.77 20.80 26.28
#